data_AF-A0A1F4DJC9-F1
#
_entry.id   AF-A0A1F4DJC9-F1
#
_cell.length_a   1.000
_cell.length_b   1.000
_cell.length_c   1.000
_cell.angle_alpha   90.00
_cell.angle_beta   90.00
_cell.angle_gamma   90.00
#
_symmetry.space_group_name_H-M   'P 1'
#
loop_
_entity.id
_entity.type
_entity.pdbx_description
1 polymer ?
#
loop_
_entity_poly.entity_id
_entity_poly.type
_entity_poly.pdbx_seq_one_letter_code
_entity_poly.pdbx_strand_id
1 'polypeptide(L)'
;MFYLDQWEALSARITGLHRTGQLHVQCLQINSGDMFNRAVQLREQCEAVLVELRRFRETYASLLPLAALRCIDDFINRNAELITNKDANRPSRQEQVWAALVLLSTLEAELTFLLSDTQERVRTRSERAFAHLQRLIIVDADPRNKWSAAFAEGEVACEKLGAVHLLMHGIWAFKVSATGARTDLVFQEPEADTTDVRRYADGIVLTEWKKANNNEQAVQRFAEARVQARLYAQGVLAGSELTSYRYLVVVSGRQVAVPADVSEQNVIYRHINIAVDPLPPSRA
;
A
#
# COMPACT_ATOMS: atom_id res chain seq x y z
N MET A 1 4.66 4.74 -11.66
CA MET A 1 4.92 5.39 -10.35
C MET A 1 3.63 5.34 -9.55
N PHE A 2 3.66 4.77 -8.36
CA PHE A 2 2.45 4.57 -7.55
C PHE A 2 1.96 5.90 -6.99
N TYR A 3 0.66 6.00 -6.68
CA TYR A 3 0.18 7.17 -5.94
C TYR A 3 0.87 7.28 -4.59
N LEU A 4 1.23 6.17 -3.92
CA LEU A 4 1.99 6.23 -2.68
C LEU A 4 3.41 6.76 -2.89
N ASP A 5 4.13 6.34 -3.93
CA ASP A 5 5.46 6.90 -4.23
C ASP A 5 5.38 8.38 -4.64
N GLN A 6 4.38 8.74 -5.45
CA GLN A 6 4.14 10.13 -5.84
C GLN A 6 3.75 10.97 -4.63
N TRP A 7 2.94 10.41 -3.74
CA TRP A 7 2.58 11.06 -2.48
C TRP A 7 3.81 11.20 -1.58
N GLU A 8 4.66 10.18 -1.47
CA GLU A 8 5.91 10.24 -0.71
C GLU A 8 6.83 11.35 -1.26
N ALA A 9 6.98 11.45 -2.58
CA ALA A 9 7.73 12.52 -3.21
C ALA A 9 7.11 13.91 -2.94
N LEU A 10 5.79 14.04 -3.06
CA LEU A 10 5.07 15.30 -2.81
C LEU A 10 5.11 15.70 -1.32
N SER A 11 4.93 14.75 -0.41
CA SER A 11 5.05 14.90 1.05
C SER A 11 6.47 15.31 1.43
N ALA A 12 7.49 14.67 0.87
CA ALA A 12 8.88 15.05 1.08
C ALA A 12 9.16 16.49 0.63
N ARG A 13 8.58 16.90 -0.51
CA ARG A 13 8.66 18.29 -0.99
C ARG A 13 7.97 19.27 -0.05
N ILE A 14 6.76 18.97 0.41
CA ILE A 14 6.02 19.80 1.38
C ILE A 14 6.83 19.94 2.67
N THR A 15 7.37 18.84 3.18
CA THR A 15 8.22 18.80 4.38
C THR A 15 9.49 19.64 4.20
N GLY A 16 10.14 19.54 3.03
CA GLY A 16 11.30 20.36 2.68
C GLY A 16 10.97 21.86 2.65
N LEU A 17 9.82 22.23 2.09
CA LEU A 17 9.36 23.62 2.06
C LEU A 17 9.02 24.15 3.45
N HIS A 18 8.38 23.34 4.30
CA HIS A 18 8.12 23.69 5.69
C HIS A 18 9.42 24.03 6.43
N ARG A 19 10.44 23.16 6.32
CA ARG A 19 11.78 23.39 6.93
C ARG A 19 12.44 24.66 6.37
N THR A 20 12.32 24.90 5.07
CA THR A 20 12.85 26.13 4.44
C THR A 20 12.12 27.37 4.96
N GLY A 21 10.81 27.29 5.16
CA GLY A 21 10.01 28.35 5.77
C GLY A 21 10.39 28.64 7.21
N GLN A 22 10.62 27.60 8.02
CA GLN A 22 11.13 27.74 9.39
C GLN A 22 12.48 28.47 9.41
N LEU A 23 13.41 28.09 8.52
CA LEU A 23 14.69 28.77 8.36
C LEU A 23 14.52 30.23 7.94
N HIS A 24 13.59 30.51 7.02
CA HIS A 24 13.29 31.88 6.58
C HIS A 24 12.80 32.74 7.75
N VAL A 25 11.90 32.22 8.60
CA VAL A 25 11.43 32.91 9.82
C VAL A 25 12.59 33.18 10.77
N GLN A 26 13.45 32.19 11.03
CA GLN A 26 14.61 32.35 11.91
C GLN A 26 15.59 33.42 11.40
N CYS A 27 15.85 33.47 10.09
CA CYS A 27 16.68 34.51 9.47
C CYS A 27 16.07 35.92 9.62
N LEU A 28 14.74 36.03 9.57
CA LEU A 28 14.05 37.31 9.73
C LEU A 28 14.05 37.84 11.16
N GLN A 29 14.21 36.97 12.16
CA GLN A 29 14.39 37.38 13.56
C GLN A 29 15.72 38.13 13.78
N ILE A 30 16.74 37.85 12.94
CA ILE A 30 18.05 38.50 12.98
C ILE A 30 18.05 39.78 12.14
N ASN A 31 17.40 39.75 10.96
CA ASN A 31 17.26 40.88 10.06
C ASN A 31 15.81 40.99 9.58
N SER A 32 15.08 42.01 10.05
CA SER A 32 13.63 42.17 9.85
C SER A 32 13.18 42.41 8.40
N GLY A 33 14.10 42.47 7.43
CA GLY A 33 13.80 42.73 6.02
C GLY A 33 13.98 41.52 5.12
N ASP A 34 12.99 41.25 4.26
CA ASP A 34 13.16 40.35 3.10
C ASP A 34 13.74 41.12 1.89
N MET A 35 14.99 41.57 2.03
CA MET A 35 15.65 42.40 1.01
C MET A 35 15.86 41.68 -0.33
N PHE A 36 15.81 40.34 -0.33
CA PHE A 36 16.06 39.49 -1.51
C PHE A 36 14.80 38.80 -2.03
N ASN A 37 13.60 39.21 -1.60
CA ASN A 37 12.32 38.64 -2.03
C ASN A 37 12.23 37.09 -1.87
N ARG A 38 12.83 36.54 -0.80
CA ARG A 38 12.79 35.09 -0.49
C ARG A 38 11.36 34.60 -0.29
N ALA A 39 10.48 35.44 0.24
CA ALA A 39 9.06 35.13 0.36
C ALA A 39 8.40 34.89 -1.01
N VAL A 40 8.84 35.59 -2.06
CA VAL A 40 8.32 35.37 -3.43
C VAL A 40 8.69 33.98 -3.93
N GLN A 41 9.95 33.58 -3.74
CA GLN A 41 10.42 32.24 -4.13
C GLN A 41 9.70 31.14 -3.36
N LEU A 42 9.54 31.30 -2.04
CA LEU A 42 8.78 30.34 -1.23
C LEU A 42 7.32 30.22 -1.69
N ARG A 43 6.68 31.33 -2.06
CA ARG A 43 5.33 31.35 -2.62
C ARG A 43 5.25 30.56 -3.92
N GLU A 44 6.17 30.81 -4.85
CA GLU A 44 6.23 30.08 -6.13
C GLU A 44 6.41 28.57 -5.93
N GLN A 45 7.17 28.16 -4.91
CA GLN A 45 7.28 26.75 -4.56
C GLN A 45 5.98 26.16 -3.97
N CYS A 46 5.24 26.94 -3.17
CA CYS A 46 3.93 26.53 -2.68
C CYS A 46 2.92 26.40 -3.84
N GLU A 47 2.94 27.34 -4.79
CA GLU A 47 2.14 27.26 -6.02
C GLU A 47 2.47 26.00 -6.83
N ALA A 48 3.76 25.67 -6.98
CA ALA A 48 4.17 24.47 -7.69
C ALA A 48 3.68 23.18 -7.00
N VAL A 49 3.73 23.12 -5.66
CA VAL A 49 3.13 22.02 -4.88
C VAL A 49 1.62 21.93 -5.12
N LEU A 50 0.90 23.05 -5.15
CA LEU A 50 -0.54 23.04 -5.42
C LEU A 50 -0.87 22.49 -6.82
N VAL A 51 -0.05 22.83 -7.82
CA VAL A 51 -0.18 22.28 -9.18
C VAL A 51 0.07 20.77 -9.19
N GLU A 52 1.11 20.30 -8.50
CA GLU A 52 1.40 18.87 -8.37
C GLU A 52 0.30 18.12 -7.61
N LEU A 53 -0.27 18.73 -6.57
CA LEU A 53 -1.40 18.17 -5.83
C LEU A 53 -2.65 18.02 -6.70
N ARG A 54 -2.96 19.01 -7.54
CA ARG A 54 -4.05 18.91 -8.53
C ARG A 54 -3.81 17.76 -9.51
N ARG A 55 -2.60 17.68 -10.05
CA ARG A 55 -2.20 16.60 -10.96
C ARG A 55 -2.29 15.23 -10.29
N PHE A 56 -1.83 15.13 -9.05
CA PHE A 56 -1.93 13.93 -8.23
C PHE A 56 -3.40 13.51 -8.07
N ARG A 57 -4.26 14.45 -7.66
CA ARG A 57 -5.70 14.22 -7.54
C ARG A 57 -6.33 13.76 -8.85
N GLU A 58 -6.04 14.41 -9.97
CA GLU A 58 -6.59 14.06 -11.29
C GLU A 58 -6.13 12.68 -11.76
N THR A 59 -4.83 12.41 -11.64
CA THR A 59 -4.20 11.16 -12.09
C THR A 59 -4.69 9.97 -11.27
N TYR A 60 -4.84 10.16 -9.96
CA TYR A 60 -5.15 9.10 -9.01
C TYR A 60 -6.58 9.18 -8.46
N ALA A 61 -7.48 9.95 -9.09
CA ALA A 61 -8.85 10.17 -8.63
C ALA A 61 -9.62 8.85 -8.38
N SER A 62 -9.51 7.89 -9.29
CA SER A 62 -10.19 6.59 -9.18
C SER A 62 -9.49 5.61 -8.23
N LEU A 63 -8.30 5.98 -7.75
CA LEU A 63 -7.39 5.11 -6.98
C LEU A 63 -7.33 5.48 -5.50
N LEU A 64 -7.59 6.75 -5.17
CA LEU A 64 -7.52 7.27 -3.81
C LEU A 64 -8.77 6.88 -2.98
N PRO A 65 -8.62 6.64 -1.67
CA PRO A 65 -9.75 6.54 -0.76
C PRO A 65 -10.65 7.78 -0.85
N LEU A 66 -11.98 7.60 -0.74
CA LEU A 66 -12.92 8.72 -0.83
C LEU A 66 -12.63 9.84 0.19
N ALA A 67 -12.20 9.48 1.40
CA ALA A 67 -11.81 10.45 2.42
C ALA A 67 -10.58 11.27 1.99
N ALA A 68 -9.57 10.62 1.40
CA ALA A 68 -8.38 11.27 0.87
C ALA A 68 -8.71 12.22 -0.29
N LEU A 69 -9.61 11.81 -1.21
CA LEU A 69 -10.08 12.67 -2.29
C LEU A 69 -10.78 13.92 -1.75
N ARG A 70 -11.69 13.76 -0.78
CA ARG A 70 -12.39 14.87 -0.15
C ARG A 70 -11.41 15.82 0.55
N CYS A 71 -10.44 15.27 1.28
CA CYS A 71 -9.40 16.07 1.94
C CYS A 71 -8.64 16.96 0.93
N ILE A 72 -8.23 16.39 -0.21
CA ILE A 72 -7.54 17.14 -1.26
C ILE A 72 -8.45 18.19 -1.90
N ASP A 73 -9.69 17.81 -2.25
CA ASP A 73 -10.65 18.71 -2.91
C ASP A 73 -11.02 19.88 -1.98
N ASP A 74 -11.30 19.63 -0.71
CA ASP A 74 -11.58 20.66 0.30
C ASP A 74 -10.39 21.59 0.50
N PHE A 75 -9.17 21.05 0.53
CA PHE A 75 -7.96 21.85 0.64
C PHE A 75 -7.80 22.79 -0.57
N ILE A 76 -7.90 22.26 -1.79
CA ILE A 76 -7.73 23.04 -3.02
C ILE A 76 -8.80 24.14 -3.08
N ASN A 77 -10.06 23.82 -2.81
CA ASN A 77 -11.16 24.75 -2.90
C ASN A 77 -11.05 25.91 -1.90
N ARG A 78 -10.56 25.65 -0.69
CA ARG A 78 -10.46 26.67 0.37
C ARG A 78 -9.19 27.50 0.31
N ASN A 79 -8.08 26.92 -0.15
CA ASN A 79 -6.76 27.51 0.05
C ASN A 79 -6.03 27.89 -1.24
N ALA A 80 -6.53 27.50 -2.42
CA ALA A 80 -5.83 27.78 -3.69
C ALA A 80 -5.61 29.28 -3.91
N GLU A 81 -6.62 30.11 -3.66
CA GLU A 81 -6.51 31.56 -3.84
C GLU A 81 -5.45 32.17 -2.92
N LEU A 82 -5.41 31.74 -1.66
CA LEU A 82 -4.39 32.15 -0.69
C LEU A 82 -2.98 31.78 -1.17
N ILE A 83 -2.79 30.67 -1.87
CA ILE A 83 -1.48 30.24 -2.38
C ILE A 83 -1.11 31.02 -3.67
N THR A 84 -2.08 31.28 -4.54
CA THR A 84 -1.84 31.84 -5.88
C THR A 84 -1.89 33.36 -5.97
N ASN A 85 -2.46 34.05 -4.98
CA ASN A 85 -2.60 35.51 -5.02
C ASN A 85 -1.21 36.21 -5.01
N LYS A 86 -0.99 37.08 -6.00
CA LYS A 86 0.26 37.83 -6.24
C LYS A 86 0.20 39.29 -5.78
N ASP A 87 -0.99 39.78 -5.47
CA ASP A 87 -1.28 41.21 -5.27
C ASP A 87 -0.99 41.68 -3.84
N ALA A 88 -0.45 40.80 -2.98
CA ALA A 88 -0.12 41.14 -1.61
C ALA A 88 1.12 42.06 -1.50
N ASN A 89 0.96 43.13 -0.71
CA ASN A 89 2.05 43.98 -0.23
C ASN A 89 3.07 43.16 0.59
N ARG A 90 4.33 43.64 0.71
CA ARG A 90 5.44 42.87 1.32
C ARG A 90 5.13 42.20 2.68
N PRO A 91 4.58 42.90 3.69
CA PRO A 91 4.26 42.27 4.98
C PRO A 91 3.18 41.19 4.85
N SER A 92 2.09 41.51 4.14
CA SER A 92 0.99 40.59 3.89
C SER A 92 1.43 39.36 3.08
N ARG A 93 2.43 39.50 2.20
CA ARG A 93 3.00 38.39 1.42
C ARG A 93 3.76 37.40 2.31
N GLN A 94 4.50 37.88 3.30
CA GLN A 94 5.22 37.00 4.23
C GLN A 94 4.23 36.17 5.05
N GLU A 95 3.21 36.82 5.61
CA GLU A 95 2.15 36.16 6.36
C GLU A 95 1.40 35.14 5.51
N GLN A 96 1.07 35.51 4.26
CA GLN A 96 0.41 34.62 3.30
C GLN A 96 1.25 33.37 3.00
N VAL A 97 2.56 33.52 2.81
CA VAL A 97 3.47 32.39 2.56
C VAL A 97 3.57 31.47 3.78
N TRP A 98 3.65 32.03 4.99
CA TRP A 98 3.67 31.23 6.21
C TRP A 98 2.36 30.49 6.42
N ALA A 99 1.23 31.14 6.19
CA ALA A 99 -0.08 30.50 6.23
C ALA A 99 -0.16 29.34 5.22
N ALA A 100 0.28 29.56 3.98
CA ALA A 100 0.34 28.52 2.95
C ALA A 100 1.18 27.32 3.37
N LEU A 101 2.35 27.55 3.96
CA LEU A 101 3.23 26.48 4.44
C LEU A 101 2.60 25.67 5.58
N VAL A 102 1.96 26.33 6.55
CA VAL A 102 1.26 25.65 7.65
C VAL A 102 0.11 24.80 7.11
N LEU A 103 -0.67 25.34 6.19
CA LEU A 103 -1.80 24.66 5.57
C LEU A 103 -1.32 23.44 4.77
N LEU A 104 -0.27 23.58 3.95
CA LEU A 104 0.32 22.45 3.20
C LEU A 104 0.85 21.36 4.13
N SER A 105 1.52 21.73 5.24
CA SER A 105 1.98 20.75 6.23
C SER A 105 0.82 20.05 6.95
N THR A 106 -0.29 20.74 7.19
CA THR A 106 -1.49 20.14 7.80
C THR A 106 -2.13 19.13 6.85
N LEU A 107 -2.29 19.51 5.58
CA LEU A 107 -2.78 18.61 4.53
C LEU A 107 -1.87 17.38 4.42
N GLU A 108 -0.56 17.57 4.42
CA GLU A 108 0.39 16.47 4.31
C GLU A 108 0.20 15.45 5.43
N ALA A 109 0.14 15.90 6.68
CA ALA A 109 -0.09 15.02 7.82
C ALA A 109 -1.44 14.27 7.72
N GLU A 110 -2.52 14.98 7.37
CA GLU A 110 -3.86 14.40 7.26
C GLU A 110 -3.93 13.37 6.12
N LEU A 111 -3.40 13.70 4.94
CA LEU A 111 -3.44 12.81 3.80
C LEU A 111 -2.57 11.57 4.04
N THR A 112 -1.38 11.73 4.61
CA THR A 112 -0.52 10.60 5.02
C THR A 112 -1.25 9.66 5.98
N PHE A 113 -2.01 10.20 6.95
CA PHE A 113 -2.84 9.41 7.85
C PHE A 113 -3.95 8.62 7.11
N LEU A 114 -4.72 9.30 6.27
CA LEU A 114 -5.84 8.68 5.53
C LEU A 114 -5.38 7.55 4.60
N LEU A 115 -4.21 7.70 3.98
CA LEU A 115 -3.63 6.68 3.12
C LEU A 115 -3.09 5.48 3.91
N SER A 116 -2.51 5.72 5.09
CA SER A 116 -1.97 4.68 5.97
C SER A 116 -3.06 3.75 6.53
N ASP A 117 -4.21 4.30 6.97
CA ASP A 117 -5.32 3.52 7.53
C ASP A 117 -5.88 2.51 6.52
N THR A 118 -5.93 2.88 5.24
CA THR A 118 -6.41 1.99 4.18
C THR A 118 -5.50 0.77 4.02
N GLN A 119 -4.18 0.97 4.01
CA GLN A 119 -3.20 -0.12 3.90
C GLN A 119 -3.27 -1.06 5.10
N GLU A 120 -3.40 -0.50 6.31
CA GLU A 120 -3.50 -1.29 7.54
C GLU A 120 -4.77 -2.13 7.60
N ARG A 121 -5.89 -1.60 7.09
CA ARG A 121 -7.16 -2.33 6.97
C ARG A 121 -7.04 -3.53 6.01
N VAL A 122 -6.41 -3.34 4.84
CA VAL A 122 -6.18 -4.42 3.86
C VAL A 122 -5.25 -5.49 4.44
N ARG A 123 -4.18 -5.09 5.14
CA ARG A 123 -3.27 -5.99 5.85
C ARG A 123 -4.00 -6.82 6.89
N THR A 124 -4.70 -6.17 7.82
CA THR A 124 -5.43 -6.83 8.91
C THR A 124 -6.46 -7.82 8.37
N ARG A 125 -7.16 -7.46 7.30
CA ARG A 125 -8.16 -8.32 6.66
C ARG A 125 -7.53 -9.53 5.97
N SER A 126 -6.39 -9.35 5.30
CA SER A 126 -5.63 -10.45 4.70
C SER A 126 -5.13 -11.44 5.76
N GLU A 127 -4.52 -10.93 6.84
CA GLU A 127 -4.07 -11.75 7.98
C GLU A 127 -5.23 -12.51 8.62
N ARG A 128 -6.38 -11.85 8.80
CA ARG A 128 -7.61 -12.49 9.29
C ARG A 128 -8.10 -13.59 8.34
N ALA A 129 -8.03 -13.37 7.03
CA ALA A 129 -8.45 -14.36 6.05
C ALA A 129 -7.58 -15.64 6.13
N PHE A 130 -6.25 -15.51 6.22
CA PHE A 130 -5.35 -16.65 6.43
C PHE A 130 -5.60 -17.34 7.78
N ALA A 131 -5.75 -16.57 8.85
CA ALA A 131 -6.04 -17.09 10.18
C ALA A 131 -7.39 -17.83 10.24
N HIS A 132 -8.40 -17.33 9.51
CA HIS A 132 -9.70 -17.98 9.35
C HIS A 132 -9.59 -19.26 8.53
N LEU A 133 -8.81 -19.25 7.43
CA LEU A 133 -8.57 -20.43 6.61
C LEU A 133 -8.01 -21.59 7.43
N GLN A 134 -6.94 -21.33 8.19
CA GLN A 134 -6.32 -22.37 9.01
C GLN A 134 -7.30 -22.96 10.04
N ARG A 135 -8.12 -22.11 10.68
CA ARG A 135 -9.14 -22.55 11.65
C ARG A 135 -10.26 -23.35 10.98
N LEU A 136 -10.67 -22.95 9.78
CA LEU A 136 -11.69 -23.65 9.01
C LEU A 136 -11.22 -25.07 8.65
N ILE A 137 -9.98 -25.23 8.19
CA ILE A 137 -9.37 -26.55 7.92
C ILE A 137 -9.27 -27.42 9.20
N ILE A 138 -9.00 -26.80 10.35
CA ILE A 138 -8.93 -27.51 11.64
C ILE A 138 -10.31 -28.00 12.08
N VAL A 139 -11.35 -27.18 11.97
CA VAL A 139 -12.65 -27.47 12.60
C VAL A 139 -13.58 -28.26 11.67
N ASP A 140 -13.53 -28.01 10.37
CA ASP A 140 -14.48 -28.55 9.40
C ASP A 140 -13.81 -29.58 8.48
N ALA A 141 -14.41 -30.77 8.41
CA ALA A 141 -13.91 -31.88 7.61
C ALA A 141 -14.02 -31.60 6.10
N ASP A 142 -15.03 -30.86 5.65
CA ASP A 142 -15.27 -30.63 4.22
C ASP A 142 -14.18 -29.72 3.62
N PRO A 143 -13.90 -28.52 4.17
CA PRO A 143 -12.74 -27.72 3.81
C PRO A 143 -11.43 -28.50 3.94
N ARG A 144 -11.24 -29.27 5.02
CA ARG A 144 -10.02 -30.08 5.20
C ARG A 144 -9.80 -31.08 4.06
N ASN A 145 -10.85 -31.80 3.67
CA ASN A 145 -10.79 -32.79 2.59
C ASN A 145 -10.50 -32.09 1.25
N LYS A 146 -11.14 -30.95 0.99
CA LYS A 146 -10.89 -30.13 -0.21
C LYS A 146 -9.44 -29.66 -0.30
N TRP A 147 -8.91 -29.14 0.80
CA TRP A 147 -7.52 -28.67 0.88
C TRP A 147 -6.51 -29.81 0.82
N SER A 148 -6.81 -30.97 1.41
CA SER A 148 -5.97 -32.17 1.28
C SER A 148 -5.91 -32.68 -0.16
N ALA A 149 -7.05 -32.68 -0.86
CA ALA A 149 -7.11 -33.04 -2.28
C ALA A 149 -6.33 -32.05 -3.16
N ALA A 150 -6.52 -30.74 -2.94
CA ALA A 150 -5.74 -29.71 -3.64
C ALA A 150 -4.24 -29.81 -3.35
N PHE A 151 -3.86 -30.11 -2.10
CA PHE A 151 -2.47 -30.35 -1.74
C PHE A 151 -1.90 -31.57 -2.47
N ALA A 152 -2.67 -32.66 -2.60
CA ALA A 152 -2.25 -33.82 -3.38
C ALA A 152 -2.07 -33.49 -4.87
N GLU A 153 -2.99 -32.71 -5.45
CA GLU A 153 -2.97 -32.27 -6.85
C GLU A 153 -1.79 -31.36 -7.19
N GLY A 154 -1.53 -30.35 -6.36
CA GLY A 154 -0.35 -29.48 -6.53
C GLY A 154 -0.55 -28.03 -6.11
N GLU A 155 0.46 -27.21 -6.43
CA GLU A 155 0.54 -25.80 -6.05
C GLU A 155 -0.61 -24.97 -6.62
N VAL A 156 -0.92 -25.14 -7.91
CA VAL A 156 -1.98 -24.38 -8.60
C VAL A 156 -3.37 -24.65 -8.01
N ALA A 157 -3.65 -25.88 -7.59
CA ALA A 157 -4.92 -26.21 -6.94
C ALA A 157 -5.05 -25.51 -5.58
N CYS A 158 -3.95 -25.46 -4.82
CA CYS A 158 -3.89 -24.74 -3.54
C CYS A 158 -4.03 -23.22 -3.74
N GLU A 159 -3.37 -22.66 -4.76
CA GLU A 159 -3.49 -21.25 -5.13
C GLU A 159 -4.93 -20.85 -5.40
N LYS A 160 -5.64 -21.63 -6.23
CA LYS A 160 -7.04 -21.36 -6.59
C LYS A 160 -7.95 -21.36 -5.36
N LEU A 161 -7.83 -22.36 -4.49
CA LEU A 161 -8.61 -22.40 -3.25
C LEU A 161 -8.26 -21.24 -2.31
N GLY A 162 -6.98 -20.93 -2.19
CA GLY A 162 -6.49 -19.81 -1.40
C GLY A 162 -7.04 -18.47 -1.89
N ALA A 163 -7.01 -18.23 -3.19
CA ALA A 163 -7.50 -17.02 -3.82
C ALA A 163 -9.01 -16.85 -3.65
N VAL A 164 -9.80 -17.91 -3.86
CA VAL A 164 -11.25 -17.88 -3.60
C VAL A 164 -11.54 -17.59 -2.12
N HIS A 165 -10.78 -18.20 -1.20
CA HIS A 165 -10.94 -17.93 0.23
C HIS A 165 -10.62 -16.48 0.57
N LEU A 166 -9.54 -15.90 0.04
CA LEU A 166 -9.21 -14.49 0.21
C LEU A 166 -10.33 -13.59 -0.35
N LEU A 167 -10.91 -13.95 -1.50
CA LEU A 167 -12.00 -13.21 -2.11
C LEU A 167 -13.27 -13.21 -1.24
N MET A 168 -13.57 -14.29 -0.52
CA MET A 168 -14.67 -14.31 0.47
C MET A 168 -14.47 -13.30 1.61
N HIS A 169 -13.25 -12.84 1.84
CA HIS A 169 -12.91 -11.79 2.80
C HIS A 169 -12.79 -10.42 2.13
N GLY A 170 -13.18 -10.26 0.87
CA GLY A 170 -13.05 -9.01 0.11
C GLY A 170 -11.61 -8.73 -0.32
N ILE A 171 -10.75 -9.75 -0.41
CA ILE A 171 -9.35 -9.60 -0.81
C ILE A 171 -9.12 -10.31 -2.14
N TRP A 172 -8.79 -9.56 -3.18
CA TRP A 172 -8.40 -10.15 -4.46
C TRP A 172 -6.90 -10.41 -4.47
N ALA A 173 -6.52 -11.67 -4.68
CA ALA A 173 -5.14 -12.11 -4.60
C ALA A 173 -4.59 -12.43 -5.99
N PHE A 174 -3.39 -11.95 -6.27
CA PHE A 174 -2.69 -12.21 -7.54
C PHE A 174 -1.26 -12.69 -7.29
N LYS A 175 -0.67 -13.34 -8.29
CA LYS A 175 0.77 -13.62 -8.37
C LYS A 175 1.39 -12.93 -9.57
N VAL A 176 2.71 -12.94 -9.66
CA VAL A 176 3.44 -12.36 -10.78
C VAL A 176 3.83 -13.44 -11.78
N SER A 177 3.51 -13.21 -13.06
CA SER A 177 4.02 -14.03 -14.14
C SER A 177 5.52 -13.80 -14.36
N ALA A 178 6.18 -14.70 -15.09
CA ALA A 178 7.58 -14.53 -15.50
C ALA A 178 7.83 -13.25 -16.34
N THR A 179 6.78 -12.67 -16.93
CA THR A 179 6.83 -11.42 -17.70
C THR A 179 6.55 -10.17 -16.87
N GLY A 180 6.37 -10.31 -15.54
CA GLY A 180 6.07 -9.22 -14.63
C GLY A 180 4.59 -8.80 -14.60
N ALA A 181 3.71 -9.51 -15.32
CA ALA A 181 2.28 -9.24 -15.34
C ALA A 181 1.58 -9.83 -14.11
N ARG A 182 0.45 -9.24 -13.71
CA ARG A 182 -0.41 -9.83 -12.67
C ARG A 182 -1.17 -11.01 -13.26
N THR A 183 -1.27 -12.09 -12.50
CA THR A 183 -2.06 -13.26 -12.85
C THR A 183 -3.12 -13.45 -11.79
N ASP A 184 -4.40 -13.42 -12.21
CA ASP A 184 -5.51 -13.80 -11.35
C ASP A 184 -5.31 -15.26 -10.91
N LEU A 185 -5.33 -15.51 -9.60
CA LEU A 185 -5.04 -16.84 -9.08
C LEU A 185 -6.18 -17.84 -9.26
N VAL A 186 -7.42 -17.37 -9.42
CA VAL A 186 -8.60 -18.21 -9.65
C VAL A 186 -8.62 -18.69 -11.11
N PHE A 187 -8.53 -17.76 -12.05
CA PHE A 187 -8.62 -18.04 -13.49
C PHE A 187 -7.26 -18.41 -14.11
N GLN A 188 -6.15 -18.05 -13.47
CA GLN A 188 -4.77 -18.23 -13.98
C GLN A 188 -4.54 -17.48 -15.30
N GLU A 189 -5.25 -16.37 -15.49
CA GLU A 189 -5.16 -15.51 -16.66
C GLU A 189 -4.41 -14.21 -16.29
N PRO A 190 -3.63 -13.63 -17.22
CA PRO A 190 -3.07 -12.31 -17.03
C PRO A 190 -4.19 -11.28 -16.86
N GLU A 191 -4.17 -10.53 -15.76
CA GLU A 191 -5.14 -9.46 -15.52
C GLU A 191 -4.46 -8.11 -15.75
N ALA A 192 -4.93 -7.41 -16.77
CA ALA A 192 -4.40 -6.10 -17.16
C ALA A 192 -5.18 -4.95 -16.50
N ASP A 193 -6.48 -5.13 -16.24
CA ASP A 193 -7.34 -4.09 -15.69
C ASP A 193 -7.99 -4.53 -14.37
N THR A 194 -7.63 -3.84 -13.29
CA THR A 194 -8.17 -4.11 -11.94
C THR A 194 -9.38 -3.22 -11.61
N THR A 195 -9.88 -2.44 -12.58
CA THR A 195 -11.01 -1.50 -12.34
C THR A 195 -12.27 -2.24 -11.91
N ASP A 196 -12.56 -3.40 -12.51
CA ASP A 196 -13.71 -4.22 -12.12
C ASP A 196 -13.53 -4.92 -10.78
N VAL A 197 -12.30 -5.33 -10.46
CA VAL A 197 -11.94 -5.92 -9.16
C VAL A 197 -12.33 -5.01 -7.99
N ARG A 198 -12.19 -3.69 -8.16
CA ARG A 198 -12.55 -2.71 -7.11
C ARG A 198 -14.04 -2.65 -6.77
N ARG A 199 -14.90 -3.19 -7.61
CA ARG A 199 -16.35 -3.21 -7.33
C ARG A 199 -16.73 -4.24 -6.27
N TYR A 200 -15.89 -5.26 -6.08
CA TYR A 200 -16.20 -6.39 -5.20
C TYR A 200 -15.08 -6.74 -4.22
N ALA A 201 -13.86 -6.23 -4.42
CA ALA A 201 -12.75 -6.42 -3.50
C ALA A 201 -12.41 -5.10 -2.79
N ASP A 202 -12.24 -5.20 -1.47
CA ASP A 202 -11.82 -4.11 -0.60
C ASP A 202 -10.30 -3.88 -0.61
N GLY A 203 -9.54 -4.88 -1.06
CA GLY A 203 -8.09 -4.84 -1.12
C GLY A 203 -7.53 -5.81 -2.15
N ILE A 204 -6.37 -5.48 -2.69
CA ILE A 204 -5.62 -6.29 -3.64
C ILE A 204 -4.29 -6.68 -2.99
N VAL A 205 -3.90 -7.94 -3.03
CA VAL A 205 -2.66 -8.42 -2.39
C VAL A 205 -1.88 -9.33 -3.31
N LEU A 206 -0.55 -9.16 -3.31
CA LEU A 206 0.36 -10.09 -3.94
C LEU A 206 0.57 -11.28 -3.01
N THR A 207 0.26 -12.48 -3.50
CA THR A 207 0.50 -13.73 -2.80
C THR A 207 1.26 -14.70 -3.69
N GLU A 208 2.34 -15.27 -3.17
CA GLU A 208 3.06 -16.37 -3.82
C GLU A 208 2.86 -17.64 -3.01
N TRP A 209 2.27 -18.65 -3.62
CA TRP A 209 1.94 -19.91 -2.94
C TRP A 209 2.95 -20.99 -3.32
N LYS A 210 3.32 -21.83 -2.36
CA LYS A 210 4.21 -22.97 -2.56
C LYS A 210 3.73 -24.19 -1.82
N LYS A 211 4.01 -25.37 -2.38
CA LYS A 211 3.77 -26.65 -1.70
C LYS A 211 5.04 -27.17 -1.02
N ALA A 212 4.94 -27.56 0.25
CA ALA A 212 6.00 -28.22 1.01
C ALA A 212 5.51 -29.50 1.70
N ASN A 213 6.29 -30.58 1.61
CA ASN A 213 5.99 -31.87 2.21
C ASN A 213 6.54 -32.00 3.64
N ASN A 214 7.55 -31.20 4.01
CA ASN A 214 8.20 -31.24 5.32
C ASN A 214 8.81 -29.87 5.70
N ASN A 215 9.33 -29.77 6.93
CA ASN A 215 9.93 -28.54 7.48
C ASN A 215 11.11 -28.01 6.67
N GLU A 216 12.04 -28.88 6.29
CA GLU A 216 13.25 -28.48 5.54
C GLU A 216 12.86 -27.89 4.18
N GLN A 217 11.93 -28.55 3.49
CA GLN A 217 11.40 -28.08 2.22
C GLN A 217 10.64 -26.76 2.40
N ALA A 218 9.92 -26.57 3.51
CA ALA A 218 9.17 -25.33 3.75
C ALA A 218 10.06 -24.08 3.76
N VAL A 219 11.22 -24.15 4.42
CA VAL A 219 12.19 -23.03 4.45
C VAL A 219 12.66 -22.69 3.03
N GLN A 220 13.01 -23.70 2.24
CA GLN A 220 13.40 -23.50 0.84
C GLN A 220 12.25 -22.89 0.01
N ARG A 221 11.01 -23.38 0.21
CA ARG A 221 9.83 -22.87 -0.51
C ARG A 221 9.53 -21.41 -0.19
N PHE A 222 9.69 -20.97 1.06
CA PHE A 222 9.56 -19.55 1.37
C PHE A 222 10.61 -18.70 0.63
N ALA A 223 11.86 -19.18 0.54
CA ALA A 223 12.90 -18.48 -0.21
C ALA A 223 12.58 -18.40 -1.71
N GLU A 224 12.08 -19.48 -2.31
CA GLU A 224 11.63 -19.52 -3.71
C GLU A 224 10.46 -18.55 -3.96
N ALA A 225 9.44 -18.58 -3.09
CA ALA A 225 8.31 -17.66 -3.13
C ALA A 225 8.78 -16.21 -3.06
N ARG A 226 9.76 -15.90 -2.20
CA ARG A 226 10.34 -14.55 -2.10
C ARG A 226 11.01 -14.12 -3.41
N VAL A 227 11.80 -15.00 -4.03
CA VAL A 227 12.46 -14.70 -5.31
C VAL A 227 11.44 -14.38 -6.40
N GLN A 228 10.35 -15.15 -6.47
CA GLN A 228 9.27 -14.88 -7.42
C GLN A 228 8.52 -13.60 -7.10
N ALA A 229 8.15 -13.38 -5.83
CA ALA A 229 7.50 -12.17 -5.39
C ALA A 229 8.35 -10.92 -5.68
N ARG A 230 9.69 -11.02 -5.63
CA ARG A 230 10.62 -9.92 -5.99
C ARG A 230 10.60 -9.57 -7.47
N LEU A 231 10.28 -10.51 -8.37
CA LEU A 231 10.11 -10.23 -9.80
C LEU A 231 8.98 -9.23 -10.06
N TYR A 232 8.11 -9.01 -9.07
CA TYR A 232 7.21 -7.87 -9.07
C TYR A 232 7.98 -6.54 -9.00
N ALA A 233 8.39 -6.08 -10.16
CA ALA A 233 8.67 -4.68 -10.41
C ALA A 233 7.32 -3.97 -10.59
N GLN A 234 6.63 -3.72 -9.47
CA GLN A 234 5.80 -2.54 -9.29
C GLN A 234 4.92 -2.19 -10.53
N GLY A 235 3.82 -2.92 -10.73
CA GLY A 235 2.89 -2.74 -11.85
C GLY A 235 2.01 -1.47 -11.76
N VAL A 236 1.61 -0.94 -12.92
CA VAL A 236 1.07 0.42 -13.19
C VAL A 236 -0.21 0.85 -12.43
N LEU A 237 -0.80 0.07 -11.54
CA LEU A 237 -2.06 0.45 -10.88
C LEU A 237 -1.94 0.43 -9.36
N ALA A 238 -2.14 1.61 -8.77
CA ALA A 238 -1.70 2.02 -7.46
C ALA A 238 -2.87 2.65 -6.69
N GLY A 239 -3.60 1.89 -5.87
CA GLY A 239 -4.73 2.42 -5.11
C GLY A 239 -5.16 1.52 -3.97
N SER A 240 -5.71 0.35 -4.33
CA SER A 240 -6.22 -0.68 -3.43
C SER A 240 -5.24 -1.84 -3.16
N GLU A 241 -4.09 -1.83 -3.82
CA GLU A 241 -3.04 -2.83 -3.63
C GLU A 241 -2.27 -2.57 -2.33
N LEU A 242 -2.02 -3.63 -1.56
CA LEU A 242 -1.14 -3.60 -0.41
C LEU A 242 0.32 -3.59 -0.89
N THR A 243 0.89 -2.40 -1.02
CA THR A 243 2.20 -2.23 -1.66
C THR A 243 3.35 -2.60 -0.74
N SER A 244 3.19 -2.37 0.56
CA SER A 244 4.21 -2.60 1.58
C SER A 244 4.26 -4.03 2.10
N TYR A 245 3.34 -4.92 1.70
CA TYR A 245 3.34 -6.31 2.15
C TYR A 245 3.13 -7.28 1.00
N ARG A 246 3.91 -8.36 1.00
CA ARG A 246 3.77 -9.49 0.08
C ARG A 246 3.64 -10.76 0.90
N TYR A 247 2.64 -11.58 0.61
CA TYR A 247 2.41 -12.81 1.36
C TYR A 247 3.05 -14.00 0.66
N LEU A 248 3.99 -14.63 1.35
CA LEU A 248 4.63 -15.87 0.94
C LEU A 248 3.91 -17.00 1.69
N VAL A 249 3.10 -17.77 0.97
CA VAL A 249 2.22 -18.78 1.57
C VAL A 249 2.76 -20.16 1.25
N VAL A 250 3.13 -20.92 2.27
CA VAL A 250 3.51 -22.33 2.13
C VAL A 250 2.37 -23.21 2.62
N VAL A 251 1.85 -24.04 1.74
CA VAL A 251 0.88 -25.09 2.07
C VAL A 251 1.63 -26.37 2.40
N SER A 252 1.32 -26.99 3.52
CA SER A 252 1.98 -28.20 4.00
C SER A 252 1.01 -29.24 4.54
N GLY A 253 1.46 -30.49 4.61
CA GLY A 253 0.67 -31.57 5.22
C GLY A 253 0.41 -31.31 6.70
N ARG A 254 1.48 -31.08 7.48
CA ARG A 254 1.43 -30.71 8.91
C ARG A 254 1.89 -29.28 9.10
N GLN A 255 1.63 -28.72 10.29
CA GLN A 255 2.18 -27.42 10.67
C GLN A 255 3.71 -27.45 10.57
N VAL A 256 4.29 -26.45 9.89
CA VAL A 256 5.75 -26.30 9.77
C VAL A 256 6.22 -25.05 10.48
N ALA A 257 7.52 -25.02 10.80
CA ALA A 257 8.16 -23.81 11.33
C ALA A 257 8.13 -22.71 10.27
N VAL A 258 7.58 -21.56 10.64
CA VAL A 258 7.51 -20.38 9.78
C VAL A 258 8.70 -19.47 10.10
N PRO A 259 9.54 -19.09 9.11
CA PRO A 259 10.63 -18.16 9.35
C PRO A 259 10.12 -16.76 9.69
N ALA A 260 10.96 -15.95 10.34
CA ALA A 260 10.63 -14.54 10.60
C ALA A 260 10.40 -13.78 9.28
N ASP A 261 9.52 -12.79 9.33
CA ASP A 261 9.27 -11.91 8.18
C ASP A 261 10.52 -11.13 7.79
N VAL A 262 10.64 -10.81 6.51
CA VAL A 262 11.80 -10.13 5.97
C VAL A 262 11.39 -8.77 5.41
N SER A 263 12.15 -7.73 5.73
CA SER A 263 11.92 -6.37 5.21
C SER A 263 13.02 -5.99 4.22
N GLU A 264 12.65 -5.63 3.00
CA GLU A 264 13.56 -5.20 1.93
C GLU A 264 12.91 -4.07 1.12
N GLN A 265 13.63 -2.96 0.89
CA GLN A 265 13.17 -1.87 0.02
C GLN A 265 11.74 -1.38 0.34
N ASN A 266 11.42 -1.18 1.64
CA ASN A 266 10.10 -0.77 2.14
C ASN A 266 8.96 -1.78 1.89
N VAL A 267 9.29 -3.03 1.54
CA VAL A 267 8.35 -4.15 1.42
C VAL A 267 8.64 -5.18 2.50
N ILE A 268 7.59 -5.62 3.18
CA ILE A 268 7.61 -6.69 4.18
C ILE A 268 7.08 -7.97 3.54
N TYR A 269 7.92 -8.99 3.48
CA TYR A 269 7.56 -10.34 3.07
C TYR A 269 7.03 -11.10 4.28
N ARG A 270 5.73 -11.34 4.29
CA ARG A 270 5.00 -12.05 5.34
C ARG A 270 5.03 -13.54 5.06
N HIS A 271 5.57 -14.34 5.96
CA HIS A 271 5.57 -15.79 5.81
C HIS A 271 4.33 -16.40 6.49
N ILE A 272 3.55 -17.15 5.72
CA ILE A 272 2.32 -17.80 6.19
C ILE A 272 2.42 -19.29 5.90
N ASN A 273 2.11 -20.13 6.90
CA ASN A 273 1.91 -21.55 6.68
C ASN A 273 0.42 -21.91 6.78
N ILE A 274 -0.08 -22.64 5.78
CA ILE A 274 -1.39 -23.28 5.80
C ILE A 274 -1.19 -24.80 5.84
N ALA A 275 -1.44 -25.40 7.01
CA ALA A 275 -1.41 -26.85 7.17
C ALA A 275 -2.76 -27.46 6.79
N VAL A 276 -2.76 -28.45 5.89
CA VAL A 276 -3.99 -29.11 5.39
C VAL A 276 -4.47 -30.26 6.28
N ASP A 277 -3.56 -30.85 7.06
CA ASP A 277 -3.85 -31.84 8.10
C ASP A 277 -3.14 -31.43 9.42
N PRO A 278 -3.52 -30.32 10.05
CA PRO A 278 -2.91 -29.89 11.31
C PRO A 278 -3.25 -30.88 12.44
N LEU A 279 -2.32 -31.08 13.37
CA LEU A 279 -2.66 -31.79 14.61
C LEU A 279 -3.68 -30.94 15.39
N PRO A 280 -4.76 -31.55 15.91
CA PRO A 280 -5.68 -30.81 16.76
C PRO A 280 -4.94 -30.34 18.03
N PRO A 281 -5.33 -29.20 18.63
CA PRO A 281 -4.64 -28.66 19.81
C PRO A 281 -4.53 -29.64 20.99
N SER A 282 -5.46 -30.60 21.09
CA SER A 282 -5.44 -31.65 22.11
C SER A 282 -4.37 -32.74 21.89
N ARG A 283 -3.68 -32.72 20.76
CA ARG A 283 -2.67 -33.71 20.33
C ARG A 283 -1.38 -33.08 19.77
N ALA A 284 -1.27 -31.76 19.83
CA ALA A 284 -0.13 -30.99 19.32
C ALA A 284 1.00 -30.91 20.33
#